data_AF-A0A955YKW0-F1
#
_entry.id   AF-A0A955YKW0-F1
#
_cell.length_a   1.000
_cell.length_b   1.000
_cell.length_c   1.000
_cell.angle_alpha   90.00
_cell.angle_beta   90.00
_cell.angle_gamma   90.00
#
_symmetry.space_group_name_H-M   'P 1'
#
loop_
_entity.id
_entity.type
_entity.pdbx_description
1 polymer ?
#
loop_
_entity_poly.entity_id
_entity_poly.type
_entity_poly.pdbx_seq_one_letter_code
_entity_poly.pdbx_strand_id
1 'polypeptide(L)'
;MFCEEHQGVCVWGCTPWGENPDAEVGNVLPDDSLEWHAEGATLGSFLSVLVLLQTAWGGFEFVEQLPSSQAALVDAGIEWDRVVRHRELTIYVADGTVAAAFDDHPSITGAGRTAAHLERLMALTSP
;
A
#
# COMPACT_ATOMS: atom_id res chain seq x y z
N MET A 1 9.30 4.75 18.94
CA MET A 1 8.20 3.79 19.23
C MET A 1 8.25 2.78 18.11
N PHE A 2 8.34 1.49 18.41
CA PHE A 2 8.46 0.44 17.39
C PHE A 2 7.13 -0.29 17.28
N CYS A 3 6.73 -0.57 16.05
CA CYS A 3 5.64 -1.49 15.76
C CYS A 3 6.09 -2.37 14.60
N GLU A 4 6.06 -3.68 14.84
CA GLU A 4 6.39 -4.68 13.83
C GLU A 4 5.19 -4.88 12.92
N GLU A 5 5.41 -4.85 11.61
CA GLU A 5 4.43 -5.39 10.68
C GLU A 5 4.47 -6.92 10.76
N HIS A 6 3.31 -7.57 10.76
CA HIS A 6 3.12 -9.02 10.99
C HIS A 6 3.80 -9.94 9.93
N GLN A 7 4.65 -9.36 9.07
CA GLN A 7 5.42 -10.04 8.03
C GLN A 7 6.92 -10.15 8.38
N GLY A 8 7.40 -9.60 9.51
CA GLY A 8 8.75 -9.84 10.03
C GLY A 8 9.91 -9.25 9.21
N VAL A 9 9.61 -8.38 8.24
CA VAL A 9 10.60 -7.81 7.31
C VAL A 9 10.78 -6.30 7.51
N CYS A 10 9.83 -5.62 8.15
CA CYS A 10 9.79 -4.17 8.26
C CYS A 10 9.40 -3.72 9.67
N VAL A 11 10.23 -2.85 10.27
CA VAL A 11 9.96 -2.16 11.53
C VAL A 11 9.77 -0.68 11.21
N TRP A 12 8.75 -0.01 11.76
CA TRP A 12 8.64 1.43 11.61
C TRP A 12 8.77 2.14 12.95
N GLY A 13 9.19 3.41 12.87
CA GLY A 13 9.48 4.26 14.01
C GLY A 13 9.48 5.74 13.65
N CYS A 14 9.93 6.54 14.60
CA CYS A 14 10.15 7.96 14.41
C CYS A 14 11.17 8.42 15.45
N THR A 15 11.90 9.48 15.13
CA THR A 15 12.66 10.21 16.12
C THR A 15 11.70 10.72 17.21
N PRO A 16 11.96 10.42 18.50
CA PRO A 16 11.11 10.91 19.57
C PRO A 16 11.18 12.44 19.62
N TRP A 17 10.14 13.07 20.18
CA TRP A 17 9.99 14.53 20.38
C TRP A 17 9.44 15.29 19.15
N GLY A 18 8.50 16.21 19.38
CA GLY A 18 7.79 16.98 18.35
C GLY A 18 6.29 16.66 18.26
N GLU A 19 5.49 17.64 17.85
CA GLU A 19 4.08 17.42 17.51
C GLU A 19 4.03 16.85 16.09
N ASN A 20 3.79 15.53 15.97
CA ASN A 20 3.76 14.77 14.71
C ASN A 20 5.11 14.68 13.95
N PRO A 21 6.11 13.92 14.46
CA PRO A 21 7.43 13.79 13.86
C PRO A 21 7.39 13.06 12.51
N ASP A 22 8.49 13.11 11.76
CA ASP A 22 8.64 12.34 10.51
C ASP A 22 8.71 10.83 10.78
N ALA A 23 8.09 10.04 9.90
CA ALA A 23 8.11 8.59 9.94
C ALA A 23 9.41 8.05 9.35
N GLU A 24 9.93 7.02 10.00
CA GLU A 24 11.14 6.30 9.60
C GLU A 24 10.83 4.81 9.53
N VAL A 25 11.36 4.14 8.51
CA VAL A 25 11.22 2.70 8.29
C VAL A 25 12.58 2.04 8.37
N GLY A 26 12.67 1.01 9.20
CA GLY A 26 13.82 0.15 9.41
C GLY A 26 13.65 -1.16 8.65
N ASN A 27 14.50 -1.40 7.65
CA ASN A 27 14.61 -2.68 6.97
C ASN A 27 15.48 -3.62 7.81
N VAL A 28 15.01 -4.84 8.06
CA VAL A 28 15.79 -5.89 8.73
C VAL A 28 16.79 -6.46 7.74
N LEU A 29 18.08 -6.33 8.05
CA LEU A 29 19.17 -6.89 7.25
C LEU A 29 19.43 -8.37 7.61
N PRO A 30 20.17 -9.15 6.78
CA PRO A 30 20.43 -10.56 7.04
C PRO A 30 21.18 -10.88 8.34
N ASP A 31 21.80 -9.86 8.96
CA ASP A 31 22.50 -9.96 10.24
C ASP A 31 21.65 -9.44 11.43
N ASP A 32 20.34 -9.31 11.23
CA ASP A 32 19.35 -8.78 12.19
C ASP A 32 19.56 -7.30 12.57
N SER A 33 20.44 -6.56 11.87
CA SER A 33 20.55 -5.12 12.03
C SER A 33 19.45 -4.36 11.27
N LEU A 34 19.22 -3.09 11.65
CA LEU A 34 18.21 -2.24 11.02
C LEU A 34 18.85 -1.13 10.19
N GLU A 35 18.48 -1.04 8.92
CA GLU A 35 18.77 0.12 8.07
C GLU A 35 17.56 1.06 8.05
N TRP A 36 17.71 2.26 8.61
CA TRP A 36 16.65 3.24 8.74
C TRP A 36 16.60 4.19 7.54
N HIS A 37 15.40 4.42 7.03
CA HIS A 37 15.10 5.32 5.92
C HIS A 37 13.95 6.25 6.31
N ALA A 38 14.01 7.50 5.86
CA ALA A 38 12.89 8.43 6.00
C ALA A 38 11.83 8.14 4.92
N GLU A 39 10.57 8.06 5.33
CA GLU A 39 9.44 7.85 4.39
C GLU A 39 9.03 9.14 3.68
N GLY A 40 9.57 10.30 4.09
CA GLY A 40 9.16 11.60 3.56
C GLY A 40 7.73 12.00 3.97
N ALA A 41 7.17 11.37 4.99
CA ALA A 41 5.84 11.65 5.53
C ALA A 41 5.88 11.76 7.06
N THR A 42 4.97 12.57 7.63
CA THR A 42 4.81 12.64 9.09
C THR A 42 4.19 11.35 9.62
N LEU A 43 4.50 10.95 10.84
CA LEU A 43 3.99 9.76 11.52
C LEU A 43 2.46 9.63 11.46
N GLY A 44 1.69 10.66 11.79
CA GLY A 44 0.23 10.59 11.77
C GLY A 44 -0.34 10.29 10.38
N SER A 45 0.35 10.73 9.34
CA SER A 45 -0.01 10.51 7.93
C SER A 45 0.33 9.10 7.49
N PHE A 46 1.54 8.66 7.82
CA PHE A 46 2.01 7.30 7.61
C PHE A 46 1.06 6.28 8.27
N LEU A 47 0.72 6.49 9.56
CA LEU A 47 -0.23 5.64 10.29
C LEU A 47 -1.62 5.64 9.68
N SER A 48 -2.11 6.79 9.23
CA SER A 48 -3.42 6.88 8.58
C SER A 48 -3.46 6.05 7.29
N VAL A 49 -2.40 6.11 6.49
CA VAL A 49 -2.24 5.29 5.28
C VAL A 49 -2.20 3.81 5.64
N LEU A 50 -1.39 3.39 6.61
CA LEU A 50 -1.31 1.99 7.04
C LEU A 50 -2.67 1.43 7.48
N VAL A 51 -3.43 2.20 8.29
CA VAL A 51 -4.77 1.79 8.73
C VAL A 51 -5.74 1.65 7.55
N LEU A 52 -5.70 2.60 6.60
CA LEU A 52 -6.54 2.54 5.41
C LEU A 52 -6.21 1.30 4.56
N LEU A 53 -4.94 1.01 4.34
CA LEU A 53 -4.48 -0.14 3.58
C LEU A 53 -4.87 -1.46 4.26
N GLN A 54 -4.61 -1.61 5.56
CA GLN A 54 -5.03 -2.79 6.33
C GLN A 54 -6.55 -2.99 6.29
N THR A 55 -7.33 -1.90 6.36
CA THR A 55 -8.79 -1.97 6.29
C THR A 55 -9.26 -2.37 4.88
N ALA A 56 -8.61 -1.85 3.84
CA ALA A 56 -8.95 -2.14 2.45
C ALA A 56 -8.60 -3.58 2.05
N TRP A 57 -7.46 -4.09 2.51
CA TRP A 57 -7.00 -5.44 2.21
C TRP A 57 -7.62 -6.49 3.13
N GLY A 58 -8.10 -6.10 4.32
CA GLY A 58 -8.71 -7.00 5.29
C GLY A 58 -9.80 -7.87 4.67
N GLY A 59 -9.53 -9.17 4.58
CA GLY A 59 -10.46 -10.16 4.00
C GLY A 59 -10.29 -10.45 2.52
N PHE A 60 -9.23 -9.96 1.87
CA PHE A 60 -8.78 -10.43 0.55
C PHE A 60 -7.66 -11.46 0.71
N GLU A 61 -7.83 -12.62 0.07
CA GLU A 61 -6.92 -13.76 0.22
C GLU A 61 -5.71 -13.68 -0.72
N PHE A 62 -5.86 -13.03 -1.88
CA PHE A 62 -4.84 -12.97 -2.92
C PHE A 62 -4.42 -11.51 -3.09
N VAL A 63 -3.15 -11.18 -2.83
CA VAL A 63 -2.60 -9.82 -2.87
C VAL A 63 -1.28 -9.82 -3.62
N GLU A 64 -1.06 -8.81 -4.47
CA GLU A 64 0.20 -8.66 -5.21
C GLU A 64 0.52 -7.19 -5.53
N GLN A 65 1.82 -6.88 -5.62
CA GLN A 65 2.28 -5.60 -6.15
C GLN A 65 2.41 -5.70 -7.68
N LEU A 66 1.74 -4.82 -8.39
CA LEU A 66 1.64 -4.85 -9.86
C LEU A 66 2.41 -3.67 -10.47
N PRO A 67 3.23 -3.87 -11.50
CA PRO A 67 4.02 -2.82 -12.16
C PRO A 67 3.14 -1.97 -13.08
N SER A 68 2.24 -1.18 -12.48
CA SER A 68 1.23 -0.39 -13.18
C SER A 68 1.00 0.93 -12.47
N SER A 69 0.47 1.92 -13.19
CA SER A 69 0.15 3.23 -12.63
C SER A 69 -1.33 3.37 -12.34
N GLN A 70 -1.68 4.34 -11.50
CA GLN A 70 -3.07 4.73 -11.30
C GLN A 70 -3.80 5.08 -12.62
N ALA A 71 -3.10 5.73 -13.55
CA ALA A 71 -3.66 6.07 -14.86
C ALA A 71 -4.06 4.81 -15.64
N ALA A 72 -3.22 3.76 -15.61
CA ALA A 72 -3.50 2.50 -16.26
C ALA A 72 -4.75 1.79 -15.68
N LEU A 73 -4.99 1.92 -14.36
CA LEU A 73 -6.23 1.38 -13.76
C LEU A 73 -7.49 2.08 -14.28
N VAL A 74 -7.44 3.41 -14.42
CA VAL A 74 -8.57 4.19 -14.95
C VAL A 74 -8.79 3.87 -16.43
N ASP A 75 -7.72 3.67 -17.18
CA ASP A 75 -7.77 3.37 -18.62
C ASP A 75 -8.16 1.92 -18.93
N ALA A 76 -8.08 1.00 -17.95
CA ALA A 76 -8.37 -0.43 -18.11
C ALA A 76 -9.85 -0.76 -18.44
N GLY A 77 -10.72 0.24 -18.57
CA GLY A 77 -12.12 0.05 -18.99
C GLY A 77 -13.01 -0.66 -17.97
N ILE A 78 -12.54 -0.77 -16.72
CA ILE A 78 -13.34 -1.20 -15.57
C ILE A 78 -14.03 0.03 -14.98
N GLU A 79 -15.32 -0.11 -14.63
CA GLU A 79 -15.99 0.85 -13.76
C GLU A 79 -15.49 0.67 -12.33
N TRP A 80 -14.54 1.52 -11.94
CA TRP A 80 -13.99 1.53 -10.59
C TRP A 80 -14.79 2.44 -9.65
N ASP A 81 -15.20 1.89 -8.51
CA ASP A 81 -15.68 2.70 -7.39
C ASP A 81 -14.49 3.22 -6.59
N ARG A 82 -14.30 4.54 -6.60
CA ARG A 82 -13.32 5.19 -5.72
C ARG A 82 -13.87 5.25 -4.29
N VAL A 83 -13.43 4.34 -3.45
CA VAL A 83 -13.93 4.22 -2.07
C VAL A 83 -13.17 5.08 -1.07
N VAL A 84 -11.88 5.36 -1.32
CA VAL A 84 -11.06 6.21 -0.45
C VAL A 84 -10.14 7.09 -1.28
N ARG A 85 -10.03 8.36 -0.89
CA ARG A 85 -8.97 9.28 -1.32
C ARG A 85 -8.38 9.96 -0.10
N HIS A 86 -7.09 9.74 0.15
CA HIS A 86 -6.39 10.37 1.25
C HIS A 86 -4.98 10.76 0.80
N ARG A 87 -4.70 12.06 0.71
CA ARG A 87 -3.41 12.64 0.31
C ARG A 87 -2.93 12.22 -1.07
N GLU A 88 -1.99 11.28 -1.20
CA GLU A 88 -1.51 10.68 -2.45
C GLU A 88 -2.10 9.28 -2.67
N LEU A 89 -2.71 8.67 -1.64
CA LEU A 89 -3.35 7.35 -1.74
C LEU A 89 -4.76 7.45 -2.33
N THR A 90 -5.04 6.57 -3.29
CA THR A 90 -6.39 6.30 -3.79
C THR A 90 -6.66 4.80 -3.75
N ILE A 91 -7.81 4.40 -3.21
CA ILE A 91 -8.26 3.01 -3.21
C ILE A 91 -9.50 2.88 -4.08
N TYR A 92 -9.43 1.93 -5.01
CA TYR A 92 -10.48 1.56 -5.94
C TYR A 92 -11.01 0.17 -5.61
N VAL A 93 -12.29 -0.05 -5.83
CA VAL A 93 -12.95 -1.36 -5.73
C VAL A 93 -13.72 -1.61 -7.02
N ALA A 94 -13.64 -2.83 -7.54
CA ALA A 94 -14.48 -3.30 -8.63
C ALA A 94 -14.58 -4.83 -8.56
N ASP A 95 -15.78 -5.39 -8.72
CA ASP A 95 -16.01 -6.84 -8.91
C ASP A 95 -15.15 -7.79 -8.07
N GLY A 96 -15.14 -7.62 -6.74
CA GLY A 96 -14.40 -8.51 -5.84
C GLY A 96 -12.87 -8.32 -5.87
N THR A 97 -12.41 -7.19 -6.41
CA THR A 97 -11.02 -6.73 -6.47
C THR A 97 -10.88 -5.37 -5.78
N VAL A 98 -9.71 -5.14 -5.16
CA VAL A 98 -9.26 -3.85 -4.63
C VAL A 98 -7.95 -3.48 -5.29
N ALA A 99 -7.78 -2.21 -5.62
CA ALA A 99 -6.50 -1.65 -6.06
C ALA A 99 -6.17 -0.39 -5.25
N ALA A 100 -5.02 -0.38 -4.58
CA ALA A 100 -4.47 0.79 -3.90
C ALA A 100 -3.34 1.37 -4.76
N ALA A 101 -3.43 2.66 -5.06
CA ALA A 101 -2.45 3.38 -5.86
C ALA A 101 -2.00 4.66 -5.14
N PHE A 102 -0.71 4.95 -5.18
CA PHE A 102 -0.18 6.25 -4.82
C PHE A 102 0.02 7.09 -6.09
N ASP A 103 -0.32 8.37 -6.02
CA ASP A 103 -0.09 9.32 -7.10
C ASP A 103 1.40 9.27 -7.53
N ASP A 104 1.66 9.30 -8.83
CA ASP A 104 2.99 9.26 -9.44
C ASP A 104 3.88 8.04 -9.12
N HIS A 105 3.33 6.99 -8.49
CA HIS A 105 4.06 5.74 -8.22
C HIS A 105 3.91 4.74 -9.39
N PRO A 106 5.00 4.09 -9.85
CA PRO A 106 4.97 3.16 -10.98
C PRO A 106 4.50 1.74 -10.60
N SER A 107 3.84 1.59 -9.45
CA SER A 107 3.24 0.33 -9.02
C SER A 107 1.99 0.58 -8.19
N ILE A 108 1.09 -0.39 -8.22
CA ILE A 108 -0.11 -0.45 -7.37
C ILE A 108 -0.05 -1.72 -6.52
N THR A 109 -0.80 -1.73 -5.43
CA THR A 109 -1.10 -2.97 -4.70
C THR A 109 -2.50 -3.44 -5.09
N GLY A 110 -2.58 -4.60 -5.72
CA GLY A 110 -3.82 -5.24 -6.12
C GLY A 110 -4.20 -6.39 -5.19
N ALA A 111 -5.49 -6.58 -4.97
CA ALA A 111 -6.01 -7.69 -4.18
C ALA A 111 -7.31 -8.27 -4.77
N GLY A 112 -7.48 -9.59 -4.73
CA GLY A 112 -8.66 -10.31 -5.20
C GLY A 112 -9.25 -11.22 -4.12
N ARG A 113 -10.59 -11.29 -4.04
CA ARG A 113 -11.28 -12.27 -3.17
C ARG A 113 -11.07 -13.72 -3.59
N THR A 114 -10.69 -13.92 -4.86
CA THR A 114 -10.34 -15.21 -5.45
C THR A 114 -9.11 -15.02 -6.33
N ALA A 115 -8.38 -16.11 -6.61
CA ALA A 115 -7.25 -16.07 -7.55
C ALA A 115 -7.65 -15.46 -8.91
N ALA A 116 -8.82 -15.83 -9.43
CA ALA A 116 -9.34 -15.32 -10.70
C ALA A 116 -9.59 -13.79 -10.70
N HIS A 117 -9.96 -13.22 -9.55
CA HIS A 117 -10.10 -11.76 -9.43
C HIS A 117 -8.74 -11.07 -9.52
N LEU A 118 -7.72 -11.61 -8.86
CA LEU A 118 -6.36 -11.08 -8.94
C LEU A 118 -5.78 -11.26 -10.35
N GLU A 119 -5.91 -12.44 -10.96
CA GLU A 119 -5.45 -12.71 -12.33
C GLU A 119 -6.05 -11.75 -13.35
N ARG A 120 -7.36 -11.43 -13.21
CA ARG A 120 -8.01 -10.44 -14.07
C ARG A 120 -7.39 -9.06 -13.89
N LEU A 121 -7.13 -8.65 -12.64
CA LEU A 121 -6.47 -7.37 -12.36
C LEU A 121 -5.07 -7.35 -12.99
N MET A 122 -4.28 -8.42 -12.80
CA MET A 122 -2.94 -8.55 -13.38
C MET A 122 -2.96 -8.41 -14.90
N ALA A 123 -3.91 -9.07 -15.57
CA ALA A 123 -4.05 -9.04 -17.03
C ALA A 123 -4.36 -7.63 -17.57
N LEU A 124 -5.07 -6.80 -16.79
CA LEU A 124 -5.39 -5.42 -17.17
C LEU A 124 -4.23 -4.45 -16.93
N THR A 125 -3.33 -4.83 -16.02
CA THR A 125 -2.19 -4.02 -15.60
C THR A 125 -0.88 -4.42 -16.26
N SER A 126 -0.89 -5.50 -17.05
CA SER A 126 0.24 -5.98 -17.84
C SER A 126 0.36 -5.16 -19.13
N PRO A 127 1.57 -4.71 -19.51
CA PRO A 127 1.80 -3.92 -20.73
C PRO A 127 1.52 -4.69 -22.03
#